data_AF-A0A1G1Z5L2-F1
#
_entry.id   AF-A0A1G1Z5L2-F1
#
_cell.length_a   1.000
_cell.length_b   1.000
_cell.length_c   1.000
_cell.angle_alpha   90.00
_cell.angle_beta   90.00
_cell.angle_gamma   90.00
#
_symmetry.space_group_name_H-M   'P 1'
#
loop_
_entity.id
_entity.type
_entity.pdbx_description
1 polymer ?
#
loop_
_entity_poly.entity_id
_entity_poly.type
_entity_poly.pdbx_seq_one_letter_code
_entity_poly.pdbx_strand_id
1 'polypeptide(L)'
;MAIIVKEERKTQNIFPAFLTFLILLLVGVTGYALFFAPVPLVEKVAPTNIDSLSKLAELKAEPDEVMAHPTFKKLREYVGRPSVGINGRSNPFLPL
;
A
#
# COMPACT_ATOMS: atom_id res chain seq x y z
N MET A 1 -43.40 42.35 55.96
CA MET A 1 -43.77 41.80 54.63
C MET A 1 -42.51 41.13 54.08
N ALA A 2 -42.55 39.83 53.80
CA ALA A 2 -41.37 39.08 53.33
C ALA A 2 -41.53 38.78 51.84
N ILE A 3 -40.51 39.13 51.05
CA ILE A 3 -40.46 38.83 49.61
C ILE A 3 -39.82 37.47 49.46
N ILE A 4 -40.62 36.48 49.06
CA ILE A 4 -40.14 35.13 48.76
C ILE A 4 -39.64 35.15 47.31
N VAL A 5 -38.32 35.21 47.14
CA VAL A 5 -37.68 35.03 45.83
C VAL A 5 -37.75 33.54 45.50
N LYS A 6 -38.67 33.16 44.61
CA LYS A 6 -38.64 31.84 43.99
C LYS A 6 -37.55 31.87 42.91
N GLU A 7 -36.40 31.27 43.21
CA GLU A 7 -35.43 30.95 42.18
C GLU A 7 -36.06 29.97 41.19
N GLU A 8 -36.28 30.43 39.96
CA GLU A 8 -36.59 29.54 38.85
C GLU A 8 -35.35 28.69 38.60
N ARG A 9 -35.33 27.48 39.17
CA ARG A 9 -34.36 26.46 38.79
C ARG A 9 -34.65 26.09 37.35
N LYS A 10 -33.96 26.77 36.43
CA LYS A 10 -33.96 26.44 35.01
C LYS A 10 -33.48 25.00 34.88
N THR A 11 -34.41 24.06 34.75
CA THR A 11 -34.10 22.66 34.48
C THR A 11 -33.44 22.63 33.12
N GLN A 12 -32.12 22.52 33.12
CA GLN A 12 -31.34 22.55 31.91
C GLN A 12 -31.67 21.28 31.12
N ASN A 13 -32.36 21.44 29.99
CA ASN A 13 -32.76 20.30 29.17
C ASN A 13 -31.50 19.68 28.56
N ILE A 14 -31.05 18.56 29.11
CA ILE A 14 -29.85 17.82 28.67
C ILE A 14 -30.07 17.02 27.38
N PHE A 15 -31.33 16.86 26.97
CA PHE A 15 -31.72 16.12 25.77
C PHE A 15 -31.03 16.60 24.47
N PRO A 16 -30.97 17.90 24.15
CA PRO A 16 -30.22 18.36 22.97
C PRO A 16 -28.74 18.01 23.04
N ALA A 17 -28.09 18.14 24.20
CA ALA A 17 -26.67 17.80 24.35
C ALA A 17 -26.41 16.30 24.12
N PHE A 18 -27.30 15.44 24.64
CA PHE A 18 -27.25 14.00 24.39
C PHE A 18 -27.43 13.67 22.90
N LEU A 19 -28.40 14.31 22.24
CA LEU A 19 -28.66 14.09 20.82
C LEU A 19 -27.46 14.52 19.95
N THR A 20 -26.84 15.67 20.25
CA THR A 20 -25.63 16.12 19.55
C THR A 20 -24.47 15.15 19.75
N PHE A 21 -24.28 14.64 20.96
CA PHE A 21 -23.25 13.64 21.25
C PHE A 21 -23.47 12.34 20.46
N LEU A 22 -24.72 11.87 20.39
CA LEU A 22 -25.09 10.67 19.63
C LEU A 22 -24.74 10.82 18.13
N ILE A 23 -25.05 11.98 17.54
CA ILE A 23 -24.73 12.28 16.14
C ILE A 23 -23.22 12.29 15.91
N LEU A 24 -22.46 12.95 16.79
CA LEU A 24 -21.00 12.97 16.71
C LEU A 24 -20.39 11.57 16.81
N LEU A 25 -20.91 10.75 17.72
CA LEU A 25 -20.47 9.37 17.89
C LEU A 25 -20.74 8.55 16.62
N LEU A 26 -21.94 8.68 16.03
CA LEU A 26 -22.30 7.97 14.81
C LEU A 26 -21.41 8.36 13.62
N VAL A 27 -21.16 9.66 13.44
CA VAL A 27 -20.25 10.15 12.39
C VAL A 27 -18.83 9.66 12.62
N GLY A 28 -18.34 9.70 13.86
CA GLY A 28 -17.01 9.22 14.22
C GLY A 28 -16.83 7.73 13.96
N VAL A 29 -17.77 6.89 14.41
CA VAL A 29 -17.75 5.44 14.18
C VAL A 29 -17.84 5.12 12.69
N THR A 30 -18.72 5.79 11.95
CA THR A 30 -18.88 5.56 10.51
C THR A 30 -17.60 5.96 9.75
N GLY A 31 -17.04 7.12 10.05
CA GLY A 31 -15.77 7.55 9.48
C GLY A 31 -14.64 6.58 9.80
N TYR A 32 -14.52 6.17 11.06
CA TYR A 32 -13.53 5.17 11.46
C TYR A 32 -13.71 3.85 10.70
N ALA A 33 -14.94 3.34 10.60
CA ALA A 33 -15.22 2.11 9.86
C ALA A 33 -14.88 2.24 8.38
N LEU A 34 -15.19 3.35 7.72
CA LEU A 34 -14.89 3.54 6.30
C LEU A 34 -13.38 3.55 5.99
N PHE A 35 -12.57 4.11 6.89
CA PHE A 35 -11.12 4.26 6.66
C PHE A 35 -10.27 3.13 7.27
N PHE A 36 -10.72 2.54 8.38
CA PHE A 36 -9.94 1.61 9.18
C PHE A 36 -10.60 0.24 9.37
N ALA A 37 -11.85 0.04 8.94
CA ALA A 37 -12.37 -1.32 8.95
C ALA A 37 -11.53 -2.17 7.98
N PRO A 38 -11.12 -3.38 8.39
CA PRO A 38 -10.45 -4.29 7.50
C PRO A 38 -11.40 -4.57 6.34
N VAL A 39 -11.05 -4.08 5.16
CA VAL A 39 -11.72 -4.50 3.93
C VAL A 39 -11.56 -6.02 3.92
N PRO A 40 -12.65 -6.82 3.88
CA PRO A 40 -12.51 -8.24 3.64
C PRO A 40 -11.78 -8.31 2.33
N LEU A 41 -10.50 -8.70 2.37
CA LEU A 41 -9.60 -8.66 1.24
C LEU A 41 -10.41 -9.28 0.10
N VAL A 42 -10.83 -8.45 -0.87
CA VAL A 42 -11.29 -8.96 -2.16
C VAL A 42 -10.24 -9.98 -2.45
N GLU A 43 -10.61 -11.27 -2.39
CA GLU A 43 -9.68 -12.39 -2.42
C GLU A 43 -8.61 -11.94 -3.36
N LYS A 44 -7.43 -11.59 -2.80
CA LYS A 44 -6.35 -11.14 -3.64
C LYS A 44 -6.30 -12.32 -4.57
N VAL A 45 -6.64 -12.13 -5.84
CA VAL A 45 -6.44 -13.14 -6.86
C VAL A 45 -4.93 -13.16 -6.96
N ALA A 46 -4.33 -13.73 -5.91
CA ALA A 46 -3.00 -14.18 -5.83
C ALA A 46 -3.04 -15.19 -6.95
N PRO A 47 -2.40 -14.90 -8.11
CA PRO A 47 -2.25 -15.96 -9.08
C PRO A 47 -1.70 -17.14 -8.28
N THR A 48 -2.23 -18.35 -8.52
CA THR A 48 -1.91 -19.59 -7.79
C THR A 48 -0.39 -19.89 -7.70
N ASN A 49 0.43 -19.06 -8.33
CA ASN A 49 1.88 -19.07 -8.44
C ASN A 49 2.62 -18.08 -7.51
N ILE A 50 2.00 -17.49 -6.48
CA ILE A 50 2.75 -16.66 -5.51
C ILE A 50 3.80 -17.50 -4.75
N ASP A 51 3.48 -18.76 -4.44
CA ASP A 51 4.45 -19.69 -3.83
C ASP A 51 5.61 -20.05 -4.77
N SER A 52 5.40 -19.95 -6.09
CA SER A 52 6.46 -20.13 -7.08
C SER A 52 7.39 -18.93 -7.11
N LEU A 53 6.84 -17.73 -6.94
CA LEU A 53 7.60 -16.47 -6.90
C LEU A 53 8.46 -16.35 -5.64
N SER A 54 7.98 -16.79 -4.47
CA SER A 54 8.80 -16.85 -3.26
C SER A 54 9.96 -17.83 -3.41
N LYS A 55 9.72 -19.01 -3.98
CA LYS A 55 10.77 -20.00 -4.31
C LYS A 55 11.82 -19.46 -5.30
N LEU A 56 11.41 -18.64 -6.27
CA LEU A 56 12.33 -18.00 -7.20
C LEU A 56 13.13 -16.86 -6.54
N ALA A 57 12.51 -16.11 -5.62
CA ALA A 57 13.17 -15.03 -4.88
C ALA A 57 14.23 -15.56 -3.89
N GLU A 58 14.04 -16.78 -3.37
CA GLU A 58 15.00 -17.48 -2.51
C GLU A 58 16.13 -18.16 -3.29
N LEU A 59 16.03 -18.23 -4.62
CA LEU A 59 17.04 -18.86 -5.46
C LEU A 59 18.30 -17.97 -5.53
N LYS A 60 19.28 -18.27 -4.68
CA LYS A 60 20.65 -17.77 -4.86
C LYS A 60 21.33 -18.52 -5.99
N ALA A 61 21.24 -17.97 -7.20
CA ALA A 61 22.03 -18.45 -8.33
C ALA A 61 23.45 -17.89 -8.22
N GLU A 62 24.42 -18.73 -7.85
CA GLU A 62 25.84 -18.38 -7.91
C GLU A 62 26.34 -18.53 -9.35
N PRO A 63 26.82 -17.45 -10.00
CA PRO A 63 27.20 -17.50 -11.41
C PRO A 63 28.28 -18.54 -11.71
N ASP A 64 29.19 -18.78 -10.78
CA ASP A 64 30.30 -19.72 -10.92
C ASP A 64 29.82 -21.17 -11.03
N GLU A 65 28.77 -21.53 -10.29
CA GLU A 65 28.16 -22.87 -10.36
C GLU A 65 27.45 -23.08 -11.70
N VAL A 66 26.75 -22.05 -12.20
CA VAL A 66 26.05 -22.11 -13.50
C VAL A 66 27.05 -22.22 -14.64
N MET A 67 28.14 -21.44 -14.61
CA MET A 67 29.22 -21.47 -15.60
C MET A 67 29.99 -22.80 -15.60
N ALA A 68 30.10 -23.43 -14.42
CA ALA A 68 30.76 -24.73 -14.27
C ALA A 68 29.92 -25.91 -14.77
N HIS A 69 28.59 -25.75 -14.86
CA HIS A 69 27.65 -26.82 -15.17
C HIS A 69 27.86 -27.43 -16.57
N PRO A 70 27.86 -28.77 -16.73
CA PRO A 70 28.15 -29.43 -18.00
C PRO A 70 27.16 -29.08 -19.11
N THR A 71 25.90 -28.78 -18.77
CA THR A 71 24.91 -28.30 -19.75
C THR A 71 25.23 -26.90 -20.24
N PHE A 72 25.69 -26.00 -19.36
CA PHE A 72 26.05 -24.64 -19.74
C PHE A 72 27.26 -24.64 -20.68
N LYS A 73 28.27 -25.46 -20.39
CA LYS A 73 29.46 -25.65 -21.26
C LYS A 73 29.16 -26.24 -22.64
N LYS A 74 28.03 -26.93 -22.79
CA LYS A 74 27.58 -27.49 -24.08
C LYS A 74 26.80 -26.48 -24.93
N LEU A 75 26.30 -25.40 -24.33
CA LEU A 75 25.61 -24.35 -25.07
C LEU A 75 26.63 -23.63 -25.96
N ARG A 76 26.31 -23.53 -27.25
CA ARG A 76 27.09 -22.69 -28.16
C ARG A 76 26.59 -21.26 -28.04
N GLU A 77 27.52 -20.31 -28.01
CA GLU A 77 27.21 -18.89 -28.15
C GLU A 77 26.80 -18.66 -29.62
N TYR A 78 25.50 -18.51 -29.89
CA TYR A 78 24.97 -18.30 -31.23
C TYR A 78 24.94 -16.82 -31.65
N VAL A 79 25.07 -15.91 -30.69
CA VAL A 79 25.04 -14.47 -30.90
C VAL A 79 26.31 -13.86 -30.35
N GLY A 80 26.95 -12.99 -31.12
CA GLY A 80 28.10 -12.24 -30.63
C GLY A 80 27.72 -11.39 -29.42
N ARG A 81 28.69 -11.15 -28.54
CA ARG A 81 28.50 -10.28 -27.37
C ARG A 81 27.84 -8.96 -27.79
N PRO A 82 26.82 -8.49 -27.07
CA PRO A 82 26.21 -7.20 -27.37
C PRO A 82 27.30 -6.12 -27.26
N SER A 83 27.61 -5.48 -28.38
CA SER A 83 28.43 -4.28 -28.37
C SER A 83 27.55 -3.11 -27.97
N VAL A 84 28.05 -2.27 -27.06
CA VAL A 84 27.42 -0.97 -26.81
C VAL A 84 27.54 -0.17 -28.11
N GLY A 85 26.43 -0.01 -28.83
CA GLY A 85 26.36 0.92 -29.94
C GLY A 85 26.60 2.34 -29.42
N ILE A 86 27.12 3.22 -30.27
CA ILE A 86 27.19 4.65 -29.95
C ILE A 86 25.75 5.17 -29.95
N ASN A 87 25.11 5.21 -28.78
CA ASN A 87 23.76 5.72 -28.62
C ASN A 87 23.83 7.22 -28.31
N GLY A 88 23.26 8.03 -29.22
CA GLY A 88 23.17 9.49 -29.06
C GLY A 88 24.38 10.28 -29.57
N ARG A 89 24.27 11.62 -29.57
CA ARG A 89 25.40 12.52 -29.80
C ARG A 89 26.30 12.48 -28.57
N SER A 90 27.62 12.59 -28.76
CA SER A 90 28.57 12.78 -27.65
C SER A 90 28.20 13.97 -26.76
N ASN A 91 27.57 14.99 -27.35
CA ASN A 91 26.99 16.13 -26.64
C ASN A 91 25.53 16.38 -27.09
N PRO A 92 24.53 16.23 -26.21
CA PRO A 92 23.12 16.42 -26.53
C PRO A 92 22.67 17.88 -26.68
N PHE A 93 23.56 18.86 -26.42
CA PHE A 93 23.22 20.30 -26.42
C PHE A 93 23.72 21.07 -27.65
N LEU A 94 24.39 20.43 -28.60
CA LEU A 94 24.76 21.10 -29.84
C LEU A 94 23.53 21.27 -30.73
N PRO A 95 23.35 22.43 -31.41
CA PRO A 95 22.33 22.57 -32.44
C PRO A 95 22.62 21.64 -33.63
N LEU A 96 21.58 21.40 -34.45
CA LEU A 96 21.67 20.57 -35.67
C LEU A 96 22.56 21.22 -36.72
#